data_AF-A0A914PJ87-F1
#
_entry.id   AF-A0A914PJ87-F1
#
_cell.length_a   1.000
_cell.length_b   1.000
_cell.length_c   1.000
_cell.angle_alpha   90.00
_cell.angle_beta   90.00
_cell.angle_gamma   90.00
#
_symmetry.space_group_name_H-M   'P 1'
#
loop_
_entity.id
_entity.type
_entity.pdbx_description
1 polymer ?
#
loop_
_entity_poly.entity_id
_entity_poly.type
_entity_poly.pdbx_seq_one_letter_code
_entity_poly.pdbx_strand_id
1 'polypeptide(L)'
;MLLNRCLLSPASSNSSTLNRRRTPKPGKPPILPPAKKVLYKVVHPPWMKPEDVKELLWRRHTYNNAVVSLRKVFKKEIEAKEAAGLGIEAQSEKDDLNELILENERRNNEAALKRERQEKEEYEKMKAEFLGYIEKKLSAQAQNAKERTVEVKKMIEESQNFVTKENMDEKLKEALENPVVFDYCIDLHGNKFYDPLPMKYVEGTPTRQKSRAFDRSLVRPRNIEKPPPASAAM
;
A
#
# COMPACT_ATOMS: atom_id res chain seq x y z
N MET A 1 -19.40 25.34 13.62
CA MET A 1 -19.50 24.49 12.41
C MET A 1 -20.96 24.30 12.03
N LEU A 2 -21.48 25.09 11.09
CA LEU A 2 -22.68 24.74 10.32
C LEU A 2 -22.50 25.34 8.91
N LEU A 3 -22.13 24.46 7.97
CA LEU A 3 -21.91 24.74 6.56
C LEU A 3 -23.24 24.82 5.83
N ASN A 4 -23.71 26.03 5.51
CA ASN A 4 -24.70 26.23 4.45
C ASN A 4 -23.98 26.36 3.12
N ARG A 5 -23.80 25.22 2.45
CA ARG A 5 -23.20 25.13 1.12
C ARG A 5 -24.27 25.49 0.08
N CYS A 6 -24.35 26.78 -0.25
CA CYS A 6 -25.07 27.27 -1.42
C CYS A 6 -24.41 26.67 -2.67
N LEU A 7 -25.11 25.78 -3.36
CA LEU A 7 -24.73 25.31 -4.70
C LEU A 7 -25.00 26.46 -5.68
N LEU A 8 -23.98 27.28 -5.95
CA LEU A 8 -23.94 28.12 -7.14
C LEU A 8 -23.78 27.19 -8.36
N SER A 9 -24.80 27.17 -9.22
CA SER A 9 -24.68 26.65 -10.58
C SER A 9 -23.87 27.66 -11.42
N PRO A 10 -22.92 27.22 -12.27
CA PRO A 10 -22.08 28.15 -13.03
C PRO A 10 -22.93 28.83 -14.11
N ALA A 11 -22.87 30.17 -14.12
CA ALA A 11 -23.42 30.98 -15.19
C ALA A 11 -22.68 30.67 -16.50
N SER A 12 -23.28 29.85 -17.35
CA SER A 12 -22.90 29.74 -18.75
C SER A 12 -23.32 31.03 -19.45
N SER A 13 -22.33 31.86 -19.75
CA SER A 13 -22.45 33.11 -20.50
C SER A 13 -22.74 32.82 -21.98
N ASN A 14 -23.99 32.55 -22.30
CA ASN A 14 -24.48 32.58 -23.69
C ASN A 14 -25.43 33.77 -23.85
N SER A 15 -24.85 34.89 -24.31
CA SER A 15 -25.51 36.18 -24.57
C SER A 15 -26.32 36.20 -25.87
N SER A 16 -27.19 35.21 -26.09
CA SER A 16 -28.06 35.12 -27.28
C SER A 16 -29.49 34.73 -26.94
N THR A 17 -30.02 35.23 -25.81
CA THR A 17 -31.40 34.95 -25.37
C THR A 17 -32.29 36.20 -25.36
N LEU A 18 -32.17 37.03 -26.39
CA LEU A 18 -33.17 38.06 -26.66
C LEU A 18 -34.37 37.39 -27.36
N ASN A 19 -35.48 37.24 -26.62
CA ASN A 19 -36.79 36.70 -27.03
C ASN A 19 -37.05 35.19 -26.83
N ARG A 20 -36.59 34.59 -25.72
CA ARG A 20 -37.27 33.36 -25.26
C ARG A 20 -38.63 33.75 -24.70
N ARG A 21 -39.73 33.33 -25.35
CA ARG A 21 -41.08 33.45 -24.77
C ARG A 21 -41.05 32.82 -23.38
N ARG A 22 -41.29 33.59 -22.32
CA ARG A 22 -41.33 33.07 -20.94
C ARG A 22 -42.32 31.91 -20.92
N THR A 23 -41.90 30.76 -20.41
CA THR A 23 -42.83 29.65 -20.21
C THR A 23 -43.96 30.15 -19.29
N PRO A 24 -45.23 29.99 -19.69
CA PRO A 24 -46.33 30.38 -18.81
C PRO A 24 -46.17 29.63 -17.49
N LYS A 25 -46.48 30.29 -16.38
CA LYS A 25 -46.39 29.66 -15.05
C LYS A 25 -47.21 28.36 -15.10
N PRO A 26 -46.65 27.22 -14.64
CA PRO A 26 -47.39 25.98 -14.64
C PRO A 26 -48.68 26.16 -13.85
N GLY A 27 -49.79 25.68 -14.40
CA GLY A 27 -51.07 25.68 -13.72
C GLY A 27 -51.05 24.82 -12.45
N LYS A 28 -52.20 24.72 -11.77
CA LYS A 28 -52.32 23.81 -10.63
C LYS A 28 -52.05 22.36 -11.08
N PRO A 29 -51.20 21.60 -10.39
CA PRO A 29 -50.94 20.22 -10.74
C PRO A 29 -52.22 19.36 -10.62
N PRO A 30 -52.37 18.29 -11.43
CA PRO A 30 -53.58 17.45 -11.43
C PRO A 30 -53.93 16.78 -10.10
N ILE A 31 -52.95 16.69 -9.19
CA ILE A 31 -53.06 16.06 -7.87
C ILE A 31 -53.94 16.92 -6.92
N LEU A 32 -54.05 18.23 -7.16
CA LEU A 32 -54.82 19.11 -6.31
C LEU A 32 -56.29 19.11 -6.72
N PRO A 33 -57.23 18.94 -5.77
CA PRO A 33 -58.65 19.04 -6.08
C PRO A 33 -58.98 20.46 -6.57
N PRO A 34 -59.96 20.60 -7.49
CA PRO A 34 -60.44 21.91 -7.91
C PRO A 34 -61.04 22.66 -6.71
N ALA A 35 -60.99 23.99 -6.76
CA ALA A 35 -61.56 24.81 -5.70
C ALA A 35 -63.09 24.62 -5.61
N LYS A 36 -63.65 24.71 -4.40
CA LYS A 36 -65.11 24.60 -4.14
C LYS A 36 -65.97 25.51 -5.03
N LYS A 37 -65.46 26.71 -5.34
CA LYS A 37 -66.12 27.67 -6.25
C LYS A 37 -66.14 27.22 -7.72
N VAL A 38 -65.17 26.40 -8.15
CA VAL A 38 -65.04 25.92 -9.54
C VAL A 38 -65.77 24.60 -9.75
N LEU A 39 -65.85 23.74 -8.71
CA LEU A 39 -66.47 22.41 -8.77
C LEU A 39 -67.86 22.38 -9.42
N TYR A 40 -68.70 23.37 -9.14
CA TYR A 40 -70.08 23.45 -9.63
C TYR A 40 -70.31 24.59 -10.63
N LYS A 41 -69.25 25.28 -11.07
CA LYS A 41 -69.37 26.41 -12.00
C LYS A 41 -69.43 25.89 -13.43
N VAL A 42 -70.61 25.93 -14.04
CA VAL A 42 -70.77 25.70 -15.48
C VAL A 42 -70.40 26.97 -16.24
N VAL A 43 -69.49 26.86 -17.20
CA VAL A 43 -69.14 27.97 -18.10
C VAL A 43 -70.17 27.99 -19.22
N HIS A 44 -71.05 29.00 -19.20
CA HIS A 44 -71.99 29.23 -20.28
C HIS A 44 -71.30 30.08 -21.36
N PRO A 45 -71.08 29.55 -22.57
CA PRO A 45 -70.58 30.36 -23.66
C PRO A 45 -71.62 31.42 -24.03
N PRO A 46 -71.20 32.65 -24.35
CA PRO A 46 -72.13 33.66 -24.84
C PRO A 46 -72.73 33.22 -26.18
N TRP A 47 -74.03 33.47 -26.37
CA TRP A 47 -74.68 33.20 -27.64
C TRP A 47 -74.18 34.19 -28.70
N MET A 48 -73.84 33.69 -29.88
CA MET A 48 -73.42 34.48 -31.04
C MET A 48 -74.35 34.20 -32.22
N LYS A 49 -74.51 35.21 -33.08
CA LYS A 49 -75.25 35.05 -34.32
C LYS A 49 -74.53 34.07 -35.26
N PRO A 50 -75.25 33.22 -35.99
CA PRO A 50 -74.64 32.21 -36.86
C PRO A 50 -73.83 32.83 -38.01
N GLU A 51 -74.17 34.03 -38.46
CA GLU A 51 -73.44 34.78 -39.50
C GLU A 51 -72.02 35.15 -39.02
N ASP A 52 -71.93 35.74 -37.82
CA ASP A 52 -70.66 36.17 -37.23
C ASP A 52 -69.71 34.98 -36.99
N VAL A 53 -70.26 33.84 -36.57
CA VAL A 53 -69.49 32.61 -36.34
C VAL A 53 -68.91 32.08 -37.66
N LYS A 54 -69.71 32.06 -38.73
CA LYS A 54 -69.25 31.62 -40.06
C LYS A 54 -68.11 32.50 -40.57
N GLU A 55 -68.26 33.81 -40.46
CA GLU A 55 -67.23 34.75 -40.90
C GLU A 55 -65.95 34.61 -40.06
N LEU A 56 -66.06 34.50 -38.74
CA LEU A 56 -64.90 34.35 -37.86
C LEU A 56 -64.13 33.06 -38.15
N LEU A 57 -64.84 31.96 -38.39
CA LEU A 57 -64.23 30.69 -38.77
C LEU A 57 -63.50 30.80 -40.11
N TRP A 58 -64.11 31.44 -41.11
CA TRP A 58 -63.49 31.65 -42.42
C TRP A 58 -62.23 32.53 -42.31
N ARG A 59 -62.32 33.69 -41.64
CA ARG A 59 -61.18 34.59 -41.43
C ARG A 59 -60.04 33.89 -40.68
N ARG A 60 -60.35 33.13 -39.63
CA ARG A 60 -59.38 32.32 -38.87
C ARG A 60 -58.71 31.29 -39.77
N HIS A 61 -59.47 30.60 -40.62
CA HIS A 61 -58.94 29.59 -41.52
C HIS A 61 -57.98 30.23 -42.54
N THR A 62 -58.42 31.29 -43.22
CA THR A 62 -57.61 32.02 -44.20
C THR A 62 -56.32 32.57 -43.60
N TYR A 63 -56.40 33.22 -42.43
CA TYR A 63 -55.23 33.72 -41.72
C TYR A 63 -54.26 32.61 -41.32
N ASN A 64 -54.77 31.53 -40.71
CA ASN A 64 -53.92 30.42 -40.27
C ASN A 64 -53.22 29.74 -41.46
N ASN A 65 -53.91 29.59 -42.59
CA ASN A 65 -53.31 29.05 -43.80
C ASN A 65 -52.14 29.92 -44.29
N ALA A 66 -52.31 31.25 -44.31
CA ALA A 66 -51.24 32.18 -44.68
C ALA A 66 -50.06 32.15 -43.70
N VAL A 67 -50.31 32.08 -42.39
CA VAL A 67 -49.23 31.97 -41.39
C VAL A 67 -48.50 30.63 -41.50
N VAL A 68 -49.22 29.54 -41.76
CA VAL A 68 -48.62 28.21 -41.95
C VAL A 68 -47.78 28.15 -43.22
N SER A 69 -48.21 28.78 -44.32
CA SER A 69 -47.42 28.84 -45.55
C SER A 69 -46.12 29.63 -45.34
N LEU A 70 -46.18 30.80 -44.70
CA LEU A 70 -44.99 31.59 -44.33
C LEU A 70 -44.03 30.79 -43.46
N ARG A 71 -44.55 30.08 -42.44
CA ARG A 71 -43.71 29.22 -41.59
C ARG A 71 -42.99 28.14 -42.38
N LYS A 72 -43.65 27.53 -43.37
CA LYS A 72 -43.04 26.53 -44.24
C LYS A 72 -41.90 27.11 -45.08
N VAL A 73 -42.08 28.32 -45.61
CA VAL A 73 -41.02 29.02 -46.38
C VAL A 73 -39.81 29.28 -45.50
N PHE A 74 -39.99 29.90 -44.33
CA PHE A 74 -38.88 30.16 -43.41
C PHE A 74 -38.20 28.88 -42.92
N LYS A 75 -38.95 27.80 -42.71
CA LYS A 75 -38.35 26.51 -42.36
C LYS A 75 -37.41 26.00 -43.46
N LYS A 76 -37.85 26.06 -44.72
CA LYS A 76 -37.03 25.67 -45.87
C LYS A 76 -35.77 26.54 -46.02
N GLU A 77 -35.89 27.84 -45.76
CA GLU A 77 -34.74 28.76 -45.80
C GLU A 77 -33.71 28.43 -44.71
N ILE A 78 -34.17 28.08 -43.50
CA ILE A 78 -33.30 27.64 -42.41
C ILE A 78 -32.61 26.32 -42.79
N GLU A 79 -33.38 25.32 -43.25
CA GLU A 79 -32.85 24.02 -43.68
C GLU A 79 -31.82 24.19 -44.82
N ALA A 80 -32.06 25.10 -45.77
CA ALA A 80 -31.13 25.38 -46.86
C ALA A 80 -29.84 26.08 -46.38
N LYS A 81 -29.94 27.01 -45.42
CA LYS A 81 -28.78 27.67 -44.81
C LYS A 81 -27.92 26.69 -44.00
N GLU A 82 -28.55 25.81 -43.23
CA GLU A 82 -27.88 24.75 -42.50
C GLU A 82 -27.14 23.82 -43.47
N ALA A 83 -27.80 23.34 -44.52
CA ALA A 83 -27.18 22.47 -45.52
C ALA A 83 -26.00 23.15 -46.26
N ALA A 84 -26.08 24.46 -46.52
CA ALA A 84 -25.02 25.20 -47.18
C ALA A 84 -23.77 25.41 -46.30
N GLY A 85 -23.95 25.65 -44.99
CA GLY A 85 -22.82 25.80 -44.04
C GLY A 85 -22.13 24.47 -43.72
N LEU A 86 -22.89 23.39 -43.61
CA LEU A 86 -22.38 22.09 -43.15
C LEU A 86 -21.46 21.38 -44.17
N GLY A 87 -21.56 21.67 -45.47
CA GLY A 87 -20.89 20.85 -46.49
C GLY A 87 -19.37 21.04 -46.58
N ILE A 88 -18.90 22.29 -46.50
CA ILE A 88 -17.49 22.64 -46.70
C ILE A 88 -16.74 22.63 -45.35
N GLU A 89 -17.34 23.20 -44.31
CA GLU A 89 -16.77 23.24 -42.96
C GLU A 89 -16.62 21.83 -42.39
N ALA A 90 -17.63 20.96 -42.53
CA ALA A 90 -17.56 19.61 -41.99
C ALA A 90 -16.61 18.66 -42.75
N GLN A 91 -16.16 19.00 -43.96
CA GLN A 91 -15.10 18.25 -44.65
C GLN A 91 -13.73 18.70 -44.11
N SER A 92 -13.48 20.01 -44.05
CA SER A 92 -12.25 20.57 -43.48
C SER A 92 -12.01 20.10 -42.04
N GLU A 93 -13.05 20.15 -41.20
CA GLU A 93 -12.96 19.71 -39.80
C GLU A 93 -12.61 18.21 -39.66
N LYS A 94 -13.06 17.36 -40.60
CA LYS A 94 -12.74 15.93 -40.58
C LYS A 94 -11.30 15.69 -40.96
N ASP A 95 -10.80 16.40 -41.96
CA ASP A 95 -9.42 16.29 -42.41
C ASP A 95 -8.48 16.76 -41.29
N ASP A 96 -8.75 17.92 -40.68
CA ASP A 96 -8.02 18.42 -39.52
C ASP A 96 -8.04 17.43 -38.34
N LEU A 97 -9.20 16.82 -38.07
CA LEU A 97 -9.34 15.81 -37.02
C LEU A 97 -8.50 14.55 -37.32
N ASN A 98 -8.49 14.10 -38.58
CA ASN A 98 -7.70 12.94 -39.00
C ASN A 98 -6.20 13.19 -38.82
N GLU A 99 -5.71 14.38 -39.16
CA GLU A 99 -4.31 14.77 -38.94
C GLU A 99 -3.94 14.76 -37.44
N LEU A 100 -4.82 15.31 -36.59
CA LEU A 100 -4.62 15.31 -35.15
C LEU A 100 -4.61 13.90 -34.55
N ILE A 101 -5.45 13.00 -35.05
CA ILE A 101 -5.47 11.59 -34.65
C ILE A 101 -4.16 10.92 -35.02
N LEU A 102 -3.68 11.11 -36.26
CA LEU A 102 -2.43 10.52 -36.73
C LEU A 102 -1.22 10.98 -35.89
N GLU A 103 -1.14 12.27 -35.56
CA GLU A 103 -0.07 12.78 -34.70
C GLU A 103 -0.19 12.27 -33.26
N ASN A 104 -1.42 12.03 -32.77
CA ASN A 104 -1.64 11.40 -31.47
C ASN A 104 -1.15 9.95 -31.44
N GLU A 105 -1.49 9.17 -32.47
CA GLU A 105 -1.02 7.80 -32.62
C GLU A 105 0.51 7.74 -32.68
N ARG A 106 1.15 8.64 -33.43
CA ARG A 106 2.61 8.75 -33.51
C ARG A 106 3.23 8.97 -32.12
N ARG A 107 2.70 9.94 -31.35
CA ARG A 107 3.17 10.23 -29.99
C ARG A 107 2.93 9.06 -29.03
N ASN A 108 1.79 8.38 -29.14
CA ASN A 108 1.48 7.21 -28.30
C ASN A 108 2.43 6.04 -28.59
N ASN A 109 2.75 5.81 -29.87
CA ASN A 109 3.70 4.77 -30.27
C ASN A 109 5.11 5.07 -29.73
N GLU A 110 5.58 6.31 -29.84
CA GLU A 110 6.86 6.71 -29.25
C GLU A 110 6.88 6.55 -27.73
N ALA A 111 5.79 6.90 -27.04
CA ALA A 111 5.66 6.73 -25.60
C ALA A 111 5.61 5.25 -25.19
N ALA A 112 4.94 4.40 -25.97
CA ALA A 112 4.90 2.95 -25.75
C ALA A 112 6.30 2.33 -25.86
N LEU A 113 7.08 2.70 -26.89
CA LEU A 113 8.47 2.24 -27.05
C LEU A 113 9.40 2.72 -25.92
N LYS A 114 9.15 3.92 -25.36
CA LYS A 114 9.88 4.40 -24.18
C LYS A 114 9.54 3.60 -22.94
N ARG A 115 8.25 3.32 -22.69
CA ARG A 115 7.79 2.49 -21.57
C ARG A 115 8.36 1.08 -21.64
N GLU A 116 8.31 0.44 -22.81
CA GLU A 116 8.84 -0.92 -22.99
C GLU A 116 10.35 -0.99 -22.68
N ARG A 117 11.12 0.03 -23.08
CA ARG A 117 12.55 0.11 -22.73
C ARG A 117 12.77 0.26 -21.23
N GLN A 118 12.01 1.14 -20.57
CA GLN A 118 12.09 1.33 -19.12
C GLN A 118 11.70 0.05 -18.36
N GLU A 119 10.60 -0.60 -18.74
CA GLU A 119 10.16 -1.87 -18.15
C GLU A 119 11.21 -2.97 -18.30
N LYS A 120 11.88 -3.06 -19.45
CA LYS A 120 13.00 -3.99 -19.66
C LYS A 120 14.18 -3.69 -18.73
N GLU A 121 14.58 -2.43 -18.59
CA GLU A 121 15.67 -2.03 -17.70
C GLU A 121 15.34 -2.29 -16.23
N GLU A 122 14.11 -1.97 -15.80
CA GLU A 122 13.62 -2.23 -14.44
C GLU A 122 13.55 -3.73 -14.16
N TYR A 123 13.09 -4.53 -15.12
CA TYR A 123 13.03 -5.98 -15.00
C TYR A 123 14.42 -6.60 -14.82
N GLU A 124 15.40 -6.18 -15.60
CA GLU A 124 16.78 -6.67 -15.45
C GLU A 124 17.41 -6.24 -14.11
N LYS A 125 17.13 -5.01 -13.64
CA LYS A 125 17.56 -4.56 -12.30
C LYS A 125 16.94 -5.41 -11.19
N MET A 126 15.62 -5.61 -11.23
CA MET A 126 14.91 -6.46 -10.27
C MET A 126 15.48 -7.89 -10.26
N LYS A 127 15.74 -8.46 -11.43
CA LYS A 127 16.33 -9.79 -11.56
C LYS A 127 17.72 -9.87 -10.91
N ALA A 128 18.56 -8.87 -11.12
CA ALA A 128 19.88 -8.81 -10.49
C ALA A 128 19.78 -8.70 -8.96
N GLU A 129 18.86 -7.88 -8.46
CA GLU A 129 18.61 -7.73 -7.01
C GLU A 129 18.11 -9.04 -6.39
N PHE A 130 17.17 -9.73 -7.05
CA PHE A 130 16.68 -11.03 -6.60
C PHE A 130 17.77 -12.10 -6.56
N LEU A 131 18.62 -12.17 -7.59
CA LEU A 131 19.76 -13.09 -7.60
C LEU A 131 20.71 -12.79 -6.44
N GLY A 132 21.07 -11.52 -6.23
CA GLY A 132 21.90 -11.11 -5.10
C GLY A 132 21.28 -11.43 -3.74
N TYR A 133 19.96 -11.30 -3.60
CA TYR A 133 19.25 -11.70 -2.38
C TYR A 133 19.28 -13.22 -2.16
N ILE A 134 19.07 -14.02 -3.21
CA ILE A 134 19.12 -15.48 -3.15
C ILE A 134 20.52 -15.95 -2.74
N GLU A 135 21.58 -15.39 -3.33
CA GLU A 135 22.97 -15.72 -2.98
C GLU A 135 23.30 -15.39 -1.51
N LYS A 136 22.88 -14.21 -1.04
CA LYS A 136 23.04 -13.83 0.38
C LYS A 136 22.30 -14.78 1.32
N LYS A 137 21.08 -15.17 0.97
CA LYS A 137 20.29 -16.10 1.78
C LYS A 137 20.91 -17.50 1.82
N LEU A 138 21.36 -18.01 0.66
CA LEU A 138 22.02 -19.32 0.57
C LEU A 138 23.34 -19.35 1.33
N SER A 139 24.16 -18.31 1.22
CA SER A 139 25.43 -18.20 1.95
C SER A 139 25.21 -18.13 3.47
N ALA A 140 24.23 -17.33 3.94
CA ALA A 140 23.86 -17.28 5.35
C ALA A 140 23.35 -18.63 5.87
N GLN A 141 22.51 -19.32 5.09
CA GLN A 141 22.04 -20.66 5.44
C GLN A 141 23.18 -21.68 5.50
N ALA A 142 24.12 -21.64 4.55
CA ALA A 142 25.28 -22.51 4.54
C ALA A 142 26.20 -22.26 5.74
N GLN A 143 26.40 -21.00 6.12
CA GLN A 143 27.21 -20.64 7.29
C GLN A 143 26.55 -21.11 8.59
N ASN A 144 25.27 -20.85 8.78
CA ASN A 144 24.51 -21.34 9.94
C ASN A 144 24.54 -22.87 9.99
N ALA A 145 24.33 -23.55 8.87
CA ALA A 145 24.42 -25.02 8.82
C ALA A 145 25.80 -25.52 9.28
N LYS A 146 26.89 -24.90 8.82
CA LYS A 146 28.25 -25.24 9.28
C LYS A 146 28.40 -25.04 10.78
N GLU A 147 28.00 -23.90 11.32
CA GLU A 147 28.08 -23.59 12.76
C GLU A 147 27.29 -24.61 13.58
N ARG A 148 26.05 -24.92 13.19
CA ARG A 148 25.23 -25.95 13.85
C ARG A 148 25.84 -27.33 13.78
N THR A 149 26.44 -27.72 12.65
CA THR A 149 27.12 -29.03 12.56
C THR A 149 28.34 -29.11 13.49
N VAL A 150 29.05 -28.02 13.71
CA VAL A 150 30.18 -27.96 14.66
C VAL A 150 29.66 -28.06 16.09
N GLU A 151 28.61 -27.32 16.44
CA GLU A 151 27.94 -27.41 17.75
C GLU A 151 27.47 -28.84 18.05
N VAL A 152 26.80 -29.48 17.09
CA VAL A 152 26.30 -30.86 17.25
C VAL A 152 27.45 -31.85 17.44
N LYS A 153 28.53 -31.73 16.65
CA LYS A 153 29.71 -32.59 16.82
C LYS A 153 30.35 -32.44 18.20
N LYS A 154 30.53 -31.20 18.66
CA LYS A 154 31.06 -30.91 20.00
C LYS A 154 30.17 -31.50 21.09
N MET A 155 28.84 -31.37 20.97
CA MET A 155 27.90 -31.97 21.93
C MET A 155 27.94 -33.51 21.91
N ILE A 156 28.15 -34.14 20.75
CA ILE A 156 28.33 -35.59 20.66
C ILE A 156 29.61 -36.01 21.38
N GLU A 157 30.72 -35.30 21.19
CA GLU A 157 31.98 -35.54 21.91
C GLU A 157 31.81 -35.38 23.43
N GLU A 158 31.15 -34.30 23.88
CA GLU A 158 30.87 -34.05 25.29
C GLU A 158 29.90 -35.08 25.89
N SER A 159 28.98 -35.63 25.10
CA SER A 159 27.99 -36.62 25.57
C SER A 159 28.61 -37.93 26.04
N GLN A 160 29.82 -38.26 25.56
CA GLN A 160 30.56 -39.43 26.03
C GLN A 160 30.93 -39.31 27.51
N ASN A 161 31.07 -38.09 28.02
CA ASN A 161 31.41 -37.80 29.41
C ASN A 161 30.18 -37.68 30.33
N PHE A 162 28.96 -37.85 29.81
CA PHE A 162 27.74 -37.75 30.63
C PHE A 162 27.58 -38.95 31.56
N VAL A 163 27.03 -38.68 32.74
CA VAL A 163 26.85 -39.71 33.76
C VAL A 163 25.59 -40.51 33.46
N THR A 164 25.76 -41.77 33.06
CA THR A 164 24.69 -42.75 32.86
C THR A 164 24.47 -43.57 34.13
N LYS A 165 23.34 -44.26 34.26
CA LYS A 165 23.02 -45.10 35.44
C LYS A 165 24.10 -46.14 35.75
N GLU A 166 24.79 -46.62 34.72
CA GLU A 166 25.85 -47.62 34.82
C GLU A 166 27.16 -47.01 35.35
N ASN A 167 27.50 -45.78 34.92
CA ASN A 167 28.76 -45.11 35.28
C ASN A 167 28.66 -44.22 36.54
N MET A 168 27.50 -44.20 37.22
CA MET A 168 27.23 -43.31 38.36
C MET A 168 28.19 -43.50 39.54
N ASP A 169 28.37 -44.75 39.99
CA ASP A 169 29.16 -45.03 41.20
C ASP A 169 30.66 -44.74 41.00
N GLU A 170 31.17 -44.97 39.78
CA GLU A 170 32.55 -44.68 39.41
C GLU A 170 32.81 -43.17 39.37
N LYS A 171 31.93 -42.41 38.70
CA LYS A 171 32.03 -40.94 38.64
C LYS A 171 31.86 -40.29 40.01
N LEU A 172 31.04 -40.86 40.89
CA LEU A 172 30.88 -40.38 42.27
C LEU A 172 32.18 -40.51 43.07
N LYS A 173 32.89 -41.64 42.94
CA LYS A 173 34.20 -41.84 43.59
C LYS A 173 35.25 -40.89 43.03
N GLU A 174 35.32 -40.73 41.71
CA GLU A 174 36.23 -39.80 41.03
C GLU A 174 36.04 -38.36 41.53
N ALA A 175 34.79 -37.90 41.64
CA ALA A 175 34.46 -36.57 42.15
C ALA A 175 34.82 -36.38 43.63
N LEU A 176 34.68 -37.42 44.46
CA LEU A 176 35.09 -37.40 45.86
C LEU A 176 36.61 -37.44 46.05
N GLU A 177 37.35 -38.01 45.10
CA GLU A 177 38.82 -38.09 45.12
C GLU A 177 39.47 -36.81 44.60
N ASN A 178 38.88 -36.18 43.59
CA ASN A 178 39.41 -34.99 42.93
C ASN A 178 38.51 -33.76 43.15
N PRO A 179 38.54 -33.12 44.33
CA PRO A 179 37.83 -31.86 44.55
C PRO A 179 38.41 -30.73 43.68
N VAL A 180 37.55 -30.10 42.88
CA VAL A 180 37.92 -28.96 42.00
C VAL A 180 37.44 -27.66 42.63
N VAL A 181 38.34 -26.67 42.72
CA VAL A 181 38.03 -25.31 43.21
C VAL A 181 37.94 -24.37 42.01
N PHE A 182 36.81 -23.68 41.88
CA PHE A 182 36.59 -22.69 40.83
C PHE A 182 36.88 -21.26 41.29
N ASP A 183 37.30 -21.08 42.55
CA ASP A 183 37.58 -19.77 43.12
C ASP A 183 38.86 -19.19 42.52
N TYR A 184 38.74 -17.96 42.02
CA TYR A 184 39.87 -17.16 41.57
C TYR A 184 39.57 -15.68 41.84
N CYS A 185 40.61 -14.92 42.17
CA CYS A 185 40.51 -13.46 42.26
C CYS A 185 41.08 -12.79 41.01
N ILE A 186 40.61 -11.59 40.71
CA ILE A 186 41.02 -10.81 39.56
C ILE A 186 41.59 -9.48 40.07
N ASP A 187 42.76 -9.07 39.60
CA ASP A 187 43.30 -7.75 39.91
C ASP A 187 42.67 -6.63 39.06
N LEU A 188 43.04 -5.38 39.36
CA LEU A 188 42.63 -4.21 38.57
C LEU A 188 43.19 -4.20 37.13
N HIS A 189 44.22 -5.01 36.85
CA HIS A 189 44.82 -5.20 35.53
C HIS A 189 44.21 -6.40 34.76
N GLY A 190 43.23 -7.10 35.33
CA GLY A 190 42.58 -8.27 34.74
C GLY A 190 43.33 -9.60 34.91
N ASN A 191 44.41 -9.66 35.70
CA ASN A 191 45.14 -10.91 35.94
C ASN A 191 44.38 -11.80 36.93
N LYS A 192 44.23 -13.08 36.58
CA LYS A 192 43.52 -14.07 37.40
C LYS A 192 44.51 -14.83 38.30
N PHE A 193 44.23 -14.87 39.59
CA PHE A 193 44.97 -15.66 40.57
C PHE A 193 44.09 -16.79 41.09
N TYR A 194 44.58 -18.03 40.93
CA TYR A 194 43.88 -19.24 41.31
C TYR A 194 44.41 -19.79 42.63
N ASP A 195 43.50 -20.31 43.44
CA ASP A 195 43.84 -21.04 44.65
C ASP A 195 44.51 -22.39 44.31
N PRO A 196 45.43 -22.88 45.15
CA PRO A 196 46.05 -24.18 44.94
C PRO A 196 45.02 -25.32 45.07
N LEU A 197 45.21 -26.41 44.33
CA LEU A 197 44.31 -27.56 44.39
C LEU A 197 44.21 -28.13 45.82
N PRO A 198 43.00 -28.38 46.33
CA PRO A 198 42.81 -28.94 47.67
C PRO A 198 43.31 -30.39 47.73
N MET A 199 44.15 -30.69 48.72
CA MET A 199 44.63 -32.05 48.98
C MET A 199 43.68 -32.77 49.95
N LYS A 200 43.15 -33.94 49.55
CA LYS A 200 42.16 -34.72 50.31
C LYS A 200 42.72 -35.28 51.63
N TYR A 201 43.97 -35.73 51.62
CA TYR A 201 44.67 -36.22 52.81
C TYR A 201 45.90 -35.34 53.05
N VAL A 202 46.01 -34.78 54.25
CA VAL A 202 47.24 -34.15 54.73
C VAL A 202 48.03 -35.24 55.46
N GLU A 203 49.13 -35.71 54.90
CA GLU A 203 49.96 -36.72 55.56
C GLU A 203 50.61 -36.13 56.83
N GLY A 204 50.33 -36.72 58.00
CA GLY A 204 50.89 -36.35 59.31
C GLY A 204 49.84 -36.03 60.40
N THR A 205 50.26 -36.02 61.66
CA THR A 205 49.41 -35.63 62.81
C THR A 205 49.02 -34.15 62.69
N PRO A 206 47.73 -33.78 62.81
CA PRO A 206 47.26 -32.42 62.59
C PRO A 206 47.80 -31.52 63.70
N THR A 207 48.89 -30.81 63.40
CA THR A 207 49.48 -29.86 64.35
C THR A 207 48.76 -28.53 64.19
N ARG A 208 47.72 -28.33 65.03
CA ARG A 208 47.01 -27.06 65.25
C ARG A 208 46.18 -26.56 64.05
N GLN A 209 44.97 -26.06 64.29
CA GLN A 209 44.10 -25.44 63.27
C GLN A 209 44.87 -24.38 62.48
N LYS A 210 45.25 -24.72 61.24
CA LYS A 210 45.87 -23.80 60.28
C LYS A 210 44.79 -23.24 59.36
N SER A 211 43.95 -22.34 59.86
CA SER A 211 42.98 -21.61 59.02
C SER A 211 43.62 -20.60 58.05
N ARG A 212 44.96 -20.48 58.03
CA ARG A 212 45.72 -19.48 57.25
C ARG A 212 46.89 -20.03 56.43
N ALA A 213 47.09 -21.34 56.33
CA ALA A 213 48.26 -21.90 55.65
C ALA A 213 48.25 -21.77 54.12
N PHE A 214 47.10 -21.45 53.52
CA PHE A 214 46.93 -21.42 52.05
C PHE A 214 46.79 -20.00 51.48
N ASP A 215 46.88 -18.97 52.33
CA ASP A 215 46.71 -17.58 51.91
C ASP A 215 47.97 -17.08 51.17
N ARG A 216 47.94 -17.13 49.84
CA ARG A 216 49.03 -16.71 48.94
C ARG A 216 49.27 -15.20 48.90
N SER A 217 48.35 -14.40 49.42
CA SER A 217 48.44 -12.93 49.43
C SER A 217 49.63 -12.41 50.27
N LEU A 218 50.24 -13.26 51.11
CA LEU A 218 51.29 -12.88 52.06
C LEU A 218 52.70 -13.43 51.73
N VAL A 219 52.86 -14.28 50.70
CA VAL A 219 54.16 -14.89 50.35
C VAL A 219 54.70 -14.33 49.04
N ARG A 220 55.94 -13.80 49.06
CA ARG A 220 56.66 -13.28 47.87
C ARG A 220 56.69 -14.32 46.75
N PRO A 221 56.55 -13.91 45.47
CA PRO A 221 56.45 -14.85 44.36
C PRO A 221 57.76 -15.63 44.19
N ARG A 222 57.70 -16.94 44.38
CA ARG A 222 58.66 -17.85 43.72
C ARG A 222 58.09 -18.20 42.36
N ASN A 223 58.96 -18.19 41.35
CA ASN A 223 58.66 -18.52 39.96
C ASN A 223 57.73 -19.75 39.89
N ILE A 224 56.50 -19.51 39.47
CA ILE A 224 55.51 -20.56 39.22
C ILE A 224 55.83 -21.04 37.80
N GLU A 225 56.53 -22.17 37.69
CA GLU A 225 56.64 -22.86 36.41
C GLU A 225 55.23 -23.25 35.95
N LYS A 226 54.90 -22.80 34.73
CA LYS A 226 53.65 -23.10 34.07
C LYS A 226 53.55 -24.62 33.91
N PRO A 227 52.48 -25.29 34.37
CA PRO A 227 52.35 -26.72 34.16
C PRO A 227 52.39 -27.00 32.64
N PRO A 228 53.09 -28.07 32.21
CA PRO A 228 53.17 -28.42 30.80
C PRO A 228 51.76 -28.66 30.23
N PRO A 229 51.50 -28.25 28.98
CA PRO A 229 50.19 -28.44 28.37
C PRO A 229 49.86 -29.93 28.37
N ALA A 230 48.64 -30.28 28.82
CA ALA A 230 48.14 -31.64 28.77
C ALA A 230 48.33 -32.19 27.36
N SER A 231 49.09 -33.29 27.26
CA SER A 231 49.34 -33.99 26.01
C SER A 231 48.02 -34.31 25.34
N ALA A 232 47.86 -33.86 24.09
CA ALA A 232 46.83 -34.35 23.19
C ALA A 232 47.01 -35.88 23.07
N ALA A 233 46.19 -36.63 23.78
CA ALA A 233 46.01 -38.05 23.53
C ALA A 233 45.27 -38.19 22.20
N MET A 234 45.92 -38.90 21.27
CA MET A 234 45.32 -39.44 20.05
C MET A 234 44.20 -40.42 20.36
#